data_AF-A0A182PWH8-F1
#
_entry.id   AF-A0A182PWH8-F1
#
_cell.length_a   1.000
_cell.length_b   1.000
_cell.length_c   1.000
_cell.angle_alpha   90.00
_cell.angle_beta   90.00
_cell.angle_gamma   90.00
#
_symmetry.space_group_name_H-M   'P 1'
#
loop_
_entity.id
_entity.type
_entity.pdbx_description
1 polymer ?
#
loop_
_entity_poly.entity_id
_entity_poly.type
_entity_poly.pdbx_seq_one_letter_code
_entity_poly.pdbx_strand_id
1 'polypeptide(L)'
;PCLSDKDNQSINWRHHTKSAVALQVFIADVIKSFVRSERNQQIMCDSGLNEYIVRFCKEALVDEQHPLHLSLQYIFERLAVQALMSKELRNFLRLGLKFSNDNDSDTNADFIPPVPLTRVKTLVSITTPRDFRSQGLSTMPPFIEMDMSTEGFACIFFPNIAPSHLQHQAMTQLPMHSPVITGLSTSGTSITGFGVGSYPGFQTNIIKSYGTGTQIETSVSGGIGSGDRTFPSPSGLTFKNGNVYKDELLTRVWCPTFIRESQWHHVAVTTVRNQTSCFHAIVGTPPIWRNYSRLAWKQGVCHMMDDPLDAAAVARVYMLGPHYLGSFQDVRMEDREDIFPLVLEDKIAFSINPKAYSYMTLNKIRKVYNRMDAKVIGKQLGISSHENATPIIVLHNAAGHLNGPARTLGGVLVGYLGIRKFNPSPVSMTINTVGGCSVLLGLVAMSRDIESLYAAVKALTCILRTSKIARQEMNQRRFYQTLGMLYKRKKTLLNSHILHLTFNLVGTVHSGHESSTIPNITAF
;
A
#
# COMPACT_ATOMS: atom_id res chain seq x y z
N PRO A 1 -28.26 49.55 33.28
CA PRO A 1 -28.04 49.11 34.68
C PRO A 1 -27.86 47.59 34.71
N CYS A 2 -26.58 47.21 34.78
CA CYS A 2 -25.94 45.92 34.99
C CYS A 2 -26.80 44.73 35.46
N LEU A 3 -26.64 43.59 34.76
CA LEU A 3 -26.32 42.28 35.36
C LEU A 3 -25.83 41.29 34.27
N SER A 4 -24.49 41.21 34.17
CA SER A 4 -23.65 40.06 33.79
C SER A 4 -24.00 39.17 32.58
N ASP A 5 -23.64 39.63 31.38
CA ASP A 5 -23.32 38.79 30.21
C ASP A 5 -21.83 38.43 30.21
N LYS A 6 -21.38 37.52 31.08
CA LYS A 6 -19.95 37.10 31.10
C LYS A 6 -19.65 35.60 31.03
N ASP A 7 -20.64 34.71 30.95
CA ASP A 7 -20.38 33.25 30.98
C ASP A 7 -20.98 32.43 29.83
N ASN A 8 -21.06 32.99 28.62
CA ASN A 8 -21.33 32.17 27.44
C ASN A 8 -20.38 32.54 26.31
N GLN A 9 -19.27 31.82 26.20
CA GLN A 9 -18.69 31.53 24.89
C GLN A 9 -19.76 30.77 24.09
N SER A 10 -20.68 31.53 23.49
CA SER A 10 -21.81 30.99 22.74
C SER A 10 -21.25 30.22 21.55
N ILE A 11 -21.39 28.91 21.62
CA ILE A 11 -20.99 27.92 20.64
C ILE A 11 -21.38 28.41 19.22
N ASN A 12 -20.37 28.61 18.39
CA ASN A 12 -20.42 29.37 17.12
C ASN A 12 -21.50 28.85 16.14
N TRP A 13 -21.83 27.55 16.20
CA TRP A 13 -22.85 26.96 15.33
C TRP A 13 -24.30 27.38 15.63
N ARG A 14 -24.58 27.88 16.85
CA ARG A 14 -25.93 28.34 17.24
C ARG A 14 -26.37 29.62 16.52
N HIS A 15 -25.42 30.34 15.90
CA HIS A 15 -25.68 31.52 15.08
C HIS A 15 -26.09 31.20 13.64
N HIS A 16 -26.00 29.93 13.21
CA HIS A 16 -26.47 29.52 11.88
C HIS A 16 -28.00 29.46 11.81
N THR A 17 -28.55 29.87 10.67
CA THR A 17 -29.99 29.74 10.40
C THR A 17 -30.41 28.28 10.50
N LYS A 18 -31.59 28.03 11.09
CA LYS A 18 -32.14 26.67 11.26
C LYS A 18 -32.14 25.86 9.95
N SER A 19 -32.39 26.52 8.82
CA SER A 19 -32.34 25.91 7.49
C SER A 19 -30.94 25.44 7.07
N ALA A 20 -29.88 26.17 7.44
CA ALA A 20 -28.50 25.79 7.14
C ALA A 20 -28.10 24.52 7.91
N VAL A 21 -28.47 24.44 9.20
CA VAL A 21 -28.21 23.24 10.02
C VAL A 21 -28.99 22.04 9.48
N ALA A 22 -30.26 22.22 9.11
CA ALA A 22 -31.07 21.16 8.52
C ALA A 22 -30.45 20.61 7.21
N LEU A 23 -29.95 21.49 6.33
CA LEU A 23 -29.27 21.08 5.11
C LEU A 23 -27.97 20.32 5.41
N GLN A 24 -27.17 20.78 6.37
CA GLN A 24 -25.94 20.09 6.78
C GLN A 24 -26.22 18.68 7.33
N VAL A 25 -27.26 18.53 8.15
CA VAL A 25 -27.69 17.23 8.68
C VAL A 25 -28.11 16.31 7.54
N PHE A 26 -28.93 16.80 6.61
CA PHE A 26 -29.36 16.04 5.45
C PHE A 26 -28.17 15.56 4.60
N ILE A 27 -27.22 16.44 4.29
CA ILE A 27 -26.01 16.09 3.55
C ILE A 27 -25.17 15.06 4.32
N ALA A 28 -25.00 15.24 5.64
CA ALA A 28 -24.28 14.28 6.47
C ALA A 28 -24.94 12.89 6.44
N ASP A 29 -26.27 12.82 6.46
CA ASP A 29 -26.98 11.54 6.38
C ASP A 29 -26.90 10.88 4.98
N VAL A 30 -26.85 11.68 3.91
CA VAL A 30 -26.58 11.19 2.56
C VAL A 30 -25.17 10.59 2.49
N ILE A 31 -24.14 11.30 2.98
CA ILE A 31 -22.76 10.78 3.03
C ILE A 31 -22.69 9.53 3.90
N LYS A 32 -23.37 9.52 5.05
CA LYS A 32 -23.49 8.38 5.95
C LYS A 32 -24.09 7.14 5.26
N SER A 33 -25.04 7.34 4.35
CA SER A 33 -25.59 6.25 3.53
C SER A 33 -24.55 5.69 2.55
N PHE A 34 -23.76 6.55 1.90
CA PHE A 34 -22.73 6.13 0.96
C PHE A 34 -21.62 5.32 1.61
N VAL A 35 -21.17 5.69 2.82
CA VAL A 35 -20.09 4.98 3.53
C VAL A 35 -20.53 3.62 4.09
N ARG A 36 -21.76 3.15 3.84
CA ARG A 36 -22.16 1.77 4.12
C ARG A 36 -21.42 0.76 3.22
N SER A 37 -21.13 1.15 1.98
CA SER A 37 -20.37 0.32 1.03
C SER A 37 -18.87 0.46 1.27
N GLU A 38 -18.17 -0.67 1.39
CA GLU A 38 -16.71 -0.71 1.49
C GLU A 38 -16.05 0.00 0.30
N ARG A 39 -16.54 -0.25 -0.93
CA ARG A 39 -16.03 0.39 -2.16
C ARG A 39 -16.10 1.92 -2.07
N ASN A 40 -17.19 2.46 -1.54
CA ASN A 40 -17.35 3.91 -1.39
C ASN A 40 -16.43 4.46 -0.30
N GLN A 41 -16.26 3.73 0.82
CA GLN A 41 -15.31 4.13 1.85
C GLN A 41 -13.90 4.29 1.27
N GLN A 42 -13.47 3.33 0.45
CA GLN A 42 -12.14 3.33 -0.20
C GLN A 42 -11.96 4.53 -1.13
N ILE A 43 -12.92 4.78 -2.02
CA ILE A 43 -12.88 5.91 -2.97
C ILE A 43 -12.87 7.26 -2.24
N MET A 44 -13.70 7.39 -1.20
CA MET A 44 -13.77 8.61 -0.40
C MET A 44 -12.48 8.85 0.40
N CYS A 45 -11.82 7.79 0.89
CA CYS A 45 -10.51 7.89 1.54
C CYS A 45 -9.43 8.34 0.55
N ASP A 46 -9.37 7.75 -0.65
CA ASP A 46 -8.42 8.13 -1.70
C ASP A 46 -8.61 9.60 -2.14
N SER A 47 -9.84 10.11 -2.04
CA SER A 47 -10.19 11.50 -2.31
C SER A 47 -9.88 12.47 -1.16
N GLY A 48 -9.42 11.96 0.00
CA GLY A 48 -9.04 12.77 1.15
C GLY A 48 -10.19 13.22 2.07
N LEU A 49 -11.35 12.54 2.05
CA LEU A 49 -12.52 12.94 2.87
C LEU A 49 -12.20 12.97 4.38
N ASN A 50 -11.32 12.08 4.86
CA ASN A 50 -10.88 12.08 6.26
C ASN A 50 -10.18 13.38 6.67
N GLU A 51 -9.27 13.89 5.83
CA GLU A 51 -8.60 15.17 6.08
C GLU A 51 -9.62 16.31 6.17
N TYR A 52 -10.58 16.35 5.25
CA TYR A 52 -11.60 17.39 5.24
C TYR A 52 -12.50 17.35 6.49
N ILE A 53 -12.93 16.15 6.91
CA ILE A 53 -13.74 15.98 8.13
C ILE A 53 -12.97 16.46 9.36
N VAL A 54 -11.71 16.04 9.53
CA VAL A 54 -10.90 16.44 10.69
C VAL A 54 -10.56 17.93 10.66
N ARG A 55 -10.35 18.51 9.48
CA ARG A 55 -9.99 19.93 9.32
C ARG A 55 -11.17 20.87 9.51
N PHE A 56 -12.28 20.62 8.82
CA PHE A 56 -13.42 21.55 8.77
C PHE A 56 -14.50 21.24 9.80
N CYS A 57 -14.66 19.98 10.20
CA CYS A 57 -15.69 19.59 11.18
C CYS A 57 -15.10 19.36 12.58
N LYS A 58 -13.96 19.99 12.90
CA LYS A 58 -13.26 19.80 14.19
C LYS A 58 -14.17 20.06 15.40
N GLU A 59 -15.00 21.10 15.34
CA GLU A 59 -15.89 21.51 16.43
C GLU A 59 -17.01 20.49 16.63
N ALA A 60 -17.65 20.07 15.52
CA ALA A 60 -18.67 19.03 15.54
C ALA A 60 -18.14 17.66 15.99
N LEU A 61 -16.86 17.37 15.80
CA LEU A 61 -16.20 16.16 16.31
C LEU A 61 -15.79 16.25 17.79
N VAL A 62 -15.72 17.46 18.37
CA VAL A 62 -15.44 17.66 19.81
C VAL A 62 -16.74 17.70 20.60
N ASP A 63 -17.71 18.46 20.11
CA ASP A 63 -18.97 18.73 20.80
C ASP A 63 -19.98 17.61 20.55
N GLU A 64 -20.19 16.76 21.56
CA GLU A 64 -21.18 15.67 21.51
C GLU A 64 -22.62 16.17 21.38
N GLN A 65 -22.89 17.42 21.75
CA GLN A 65 -24.21 18.05 21.62
C GLN A 65 -24.43 18.65 20.22
N HIS A 66 -23.40 18.68 19.38
CA HIS A 66 -23.54 19.20 18.02
C HIS A 66 -24.46 18.28 17.19
N PRO A 67 -25.45 18.82 16.47
CA PRO A 67 -26.37 18.02 15.65
C PRO A 67 -25.72 17.07 14.62
N LEU A 68 -24.47 17.35 14.22
CA LEU A 68 -23.74 16.58 13.22
C LEU A 68 -22.81 15.53 13.85
N HIS A 69 -22.62 15.56 15.18
CA HIS A 69 -21.59 14.77 15.87
C HIS A 69 -21.70 13.28 15.54
N LEU A 70 -22.88 12.68 15.75
CA LEU A 70 -23.10 11.25 15.55
C LEU A 70 -22.91 10.83 14.09
N SER A 71 -23.37 11.63 13.13
CA SER A 71 -23.22 11.31 11.71
C SER A 71 -21.76 11.45 11.26
N LEU A 72 -21.06 12.51 11.68
CA LEU A 72 -19.65 12.71 11.35
C LEU A 72 -18.73 11.70 12.03
N GLN A 73 -18.99 11.34 13.28
CA GLN A 73 -18.26 10.30 14.00
C GLN A 73 -18.41 8.95 13.30
N TYR A 74 -19.63 8.58 12.90
CA TYR A 74 -19.88 7.35 12.14
C TYR A 74 -19.14 7.33 10.80
N ILE A 75 -19.21 8.44 10.05
CA ILE A 75 -18.52 8.57 8.76
C ILE A 75 -17.01 8.43 8.96
N PHE A 76 -16.45 9.19 9.90
CA PHE A 76 -15.03 9.14 10.24
C PHE A 76 -14.58 7.74 10.64
N GLU A 77 -15.35 7.04 11.49
CA GLU A 77 -15.02 5.67 11.89
C GLU A 77 -15.00 4.68 10.73
N ARG A 78 -15.93 4.81 9.77
CA ARG A 78 -15.98 3.93 8.59
C ARG A 78 -14.81 4.16 7.66
N LEU A 79 -14.42 5.42 7.47
CA LEU A 79 -13.30 5.79 6.61
C LEU A 79 -11.94 5.49 7.27
N ALA A 80 -11.78 5.80 8.55
CA ALA A 80 -10.53 5.59 9.30
C ALA A 80 -10.12 4.10 9.41
N VAL A 81 -11.09 3.18 9.31
CA VAL A 81 -10.83 1.73 9.22
C VAL A 81 -10.16 1.35 7.89
N GLN A 82 -10.44 2.07 6.80
CA GLN A 82 -9.86 1.80 5.49
C GLN A 82 -8.49 2.45 5.34
N ALA A 83 -8.41 3.76 5.58
CA ALA A 83 -7.17 4.52 5.50
C ALA A 83 -7.25 5.78 6.35
N LEU A 84 -6.35 5.92 7.33
CA LEU A 84 -6.19 7.14 8.13
C LEU A 84 -4.73 7.60 8.09
N MET A 85 -4.50 8.84 7.66
CA MET A 85 -3.15 9.39 7.56
C MET A 85 -2.62 9.84 8.93
N SER A 86 -1.29 9.85 9.08
CA SER A 86 -0.63 10.19 10.35
C SER A 86 -0.97 11.59 10.86
N LYS A 87 -1.11 12.56 9.93
CA LYS A 87 -1.53 13.94 10.24
C LYS A 87 -2.95 14.00 10.77
N GLU A 88 -3.87 13.24 10.17
CA GLU A 88 -5.28 13.17 10.58
C GLU A 88 -5.40 12.54 11.97
N LEU A 89 -4.68 11.44 12.21
CA LEU A 89 -4.64 10.79 13.52
C LEU A 89 -4.05 11.69 14.60
N ARG A 90 -2.97 12.43 14.30
CA ARG A 90 -2.38 13.42 15.23
C ARG A 90 -3.37 14.53 15.59
N ASN A 91 -4.07 15.08 14.61
CA ASN A 91 -5.06 16.12 14.81
C ASN A 91 -6.28 15.59 15.59
N PHE A 92 -6.75 14.39 15.26
CA PHE A 92 -7.83 13.71 15.96
C PHE A 92 -7.47 13.43 17.42
N LEU A 93 -6.26 12.95 17.71
CA LEU A 93 -5.82 12.69 19.08
C LEU A 93 -5.27 13.94 19.80
N ARG A 94 -5.25 15.11 19.14
CA ARG A 94 -4.71 16.38 19.66
C ARG A 94 -3.23 16.30 20.09
N LEU A 95 -2.45 15.43 19.44
CA LEU A 95 -1.05 15.14 19.79
C LEU A 95 -0.06 16.24 19.35
N GLY A 96 -0.55 17.33 18.79
CA GLY A 96 0.27 18.40 18.19
C GLY A 96 -0.10 19.82 18.59
N LEU A 97 -0.78 20.03 19.72
CA LEU A 97 -1.16 21.39 20.15
C LEU A 97 -0.35 21.87 21.37
N LYS A 98 0.51 22.86 21.12
CA LYS A 98 0.69 24.00 22.03
C LYS A 98 -0.52 24.91 21.81
N PHE A 99 -1.24 25.30 22.87
CA PHE A 99 -2.25 26.34 22.76
C PHE A 99 -1.55 27.69 22.71
N SER A 100 -1.22 28.17 21.52
CA SER A 100 -0.98 29.60 21.32
C SER A 100 -2.31 30.23 20.94
N ASN A 101 -3.04 30.72 21.95
CA ASN A 101 -3.77 31.97 21.75
C ASN A 101 -2.73 33.06 22.03
N ASP A 102 -2.33 33.80 21.00
CA ASP A 102 -1.69 35.09 21.19
C ASP A 102 -2.66 35.94 22.02
N ASN A 103 -2.34 36.16 23.29
CA ASN A 103 -2.52 37.45 24.00
C ASN A 103 -2.41 37.41 25.53
N ASP A 104 -1.97 36.34 26.20
CA ASP A 104 -1.76 36.44 27.65
C ASP A 104 -0.35 36.00 28.06
N SER A 105 0.45 37.00 28.45
CA SER A 105 1.46 36.84 29.48
C SER A 105 0.76 36.32 30.73
N ASP A 106 0.98 35.05 31.10
CA ASP A 106 1.29 34.68 32.48
C ASP A 106 1.51 33.18 32.63
N THR A 107 2.47 32.87 33.50
CA THR A 107 2.87 31.56 33.99
C THR A 107 1.68 30.66 34.38
N ASN A 108 1.51 29.52 33.70
CA ASN A 108 0.96 28.29 34.29
C ASN A 108 1.34 27.09 33.40
N ALA A 109 1.85 26.03 34.04
CA ALA A 109 2.39 24.84 33.40
C ALA A 109 1.51 24.29 32.27
N ASP A 110 2.15 23.79 31.22
CA ASP A 110 1.61 23.09 30.04
C ASP A 110 0.46 22.12 30.36
N PHE A 111 -0.74 22.62 30.62
CA PHE A 111 -1.91 21.80 30.89
C PHE A 111 -2.47 21.33 29.56
N ILE A 112 -1.92 20.22 29.06
CA ILE A 112 -2.50 19.51 27.93
C ILE A 112 -3.81 18.89 28.43
N PRO A 113 -4.98 19.37 27.98
CA PRO A 113 -6.25 18.80 28.40
C PRO A 113 -6.31 17.34 27.92
N PRO A 114 -6.87 16.44 28.75
CA PRO A 114 -6.93 15.03 28.40
C PRO A 114 -7.72 14.84 27.11
N VAL A 115 -7.35 13.79 26.36
CA VAL A 115 -8.09 13.41 25.15
C VAL A 115 -9.51 13.00 25.54
N PRO A 116 -10.57 13.57 24.94
CA PRO A 116 -11.95 13.21 25.26
C PRO A 116 -12.22 11.72 25.12
N LEU A 117 -13.03 11.17 26.02
CA LEU A 117 -13.36 9.74 26.06
C LEU A 117 -13.96 9.23 24.75
N THR A 118 -14.81 10.03 24.09
CA THR A 118 -15.38 9.71 22.77
C THR A 118 -14.31 9.46 21.71
N ARG A 119 -13.22 10.22 21.72
CA ARG A 119 -12.12 10.02 20.76
C ARG A 119 -11.34 8.75 21.06
N VAL A 120 -11.14 8.41 22.33
CA VAL A 120 -10.52 7.14 22.73
C VAL A 120 -11.42 5.96 22.38
N LYS A 121 -12.75 6.06 22.61
CA LYS A 121 -13.74 5.06 22.20
C LYS A 121 -13.77 4.87 20.68
N THR A 122 -13.68 5.96 19.90
CA THR A 122 -13.52 5.88 18.44
C THR A 122 -12.20 5.23 18.05
N LEU A 123 -11.07 5.53 18.73
CA LEU A 123 -9.80 4.84 18.50
C LEU A 123 -9.93 3.33 18.74
N VAL A 124 -10.64 2.92 19.79
CA VAL A 124 -10.97 1.50 20.01
C VAL A 124 -11.81 0.95 18.86
N SER A 125 -12.86 1.64 18.43
CA SER A 125 -13.74 1.20 17.32
C SER A 125 -12.97 0.94 16.02
N ILE A 126 -12.04 1.82 15.66
CA ILE A 126 -11.27 1.74 14.41
C ILE A 126 -10.08 0.79 14.47
N THR A 127 -9.58 0.49 15.68
CA THR A 127 -8.49 -0.48 15.90
C THR A 127 -8.97 -1.88 16.25
N THR A 128 -10.26 -2.03 16.57
CA THR A 128 -10.87 -3.35 16.84
C THR A 128 -10.97 -4.13 15.52
N PRO A 129 -10.31 -5.30 15.43
CA PRO A 129 -10.37 -6.14 14.24
C PRO A 129 -11.81 -6.57 13.96
N ARG A 130 -12.26 -6.31 12.73
CA ARG A 130 -13.57 -6.74 12.25
C ARG A 130 -13.36 -8.05 11.48
N ASP A 131 -14.12 -9.08 11.83
CA ASP A 131 -13.91 -10.46 11.35
C ASP A 131 -13.96 -10.59 9.83
N PHE A 132 -12.81 -10.54 9.17
CA PHE A 132 -12.62 -11.13 7.85
C PHE A 132 -12.14 -12.57 8.04
N ARG A 133 -13.13 -13.46 8.23
CA ARG A 133 -13.13 -14.93 8.11
C ARG A 133 -11.76 -15.64 8.29
N SER A 134 -11.69 -16.41 9.37
CA SER A 134 -10.93 -17.67 9.55
C SER A 134 -9.40 -17.67 9.51
N GLN A 135 -8.70 -16.55 9.35
CA GLN A 135 -7.22 -16.54 9.29
C GLN A 135 -6.49 -15.59 10.27
N GLY A 136 -7.19 -14.99 11.24
CA GLY A 136 -6.55 -14.11 12.23
C GLY A 136 -5.97 -12.80 11.65
N LEU A 137 -6.28 -12.48 10.39
CA LEU A 137 -5.82 -11.27 9.72
C LEU A 137 -6.74 -10.09 10.08
N SER A 138 -6.14 -9.03 10.60
CA SER A 138 -6.88 -7.85 11.09
C SER A 138 -7.27 -6.86 9.99
N THR A 139 -6.63 -6.91 8.82
CA THR A 139 -6.72 -5.89 7.76
C THR A 139 -6.60 -6.57 6.39
N MET A 140 -7.25 -6.02 5.36
CA MET A 140 -6.98 -6.48 3.99
C MET A 140 -5.58 -6.02 3.55
N PRO A 141 -4.83 -6.80 2.76
CA PRO A 141 -3.61 -6.33 2.12
C PRO A 141 -3.93 -5.37 0.96
N PRO A 142 -2.97 -4.57 0.47
CA PRO A 142 -3.14 -3.80 -0.76
C PRO A 142 -3.43 -4.71 -1.95
N PHE A 143 -4.37 -4.30 -2.81
CA PHE A 143 -4.80 -5.08 -3.95
C PHE A 143 -5.24 -4.24 -5.17
N ILE A 144 -5.34 -4.91 -6.31
CA ILE A 144 -5.93 -4.39 -7.55
C ILE A 144 -7.18 -5.20 -7.85
N GLU A 145 -8.33 -4.56 -7.77
CA GLU A 145 -9.59 -5.14 -8.20
C GLU A 145 -9.76 -4.97 -9.70
N MET A 146 -10.19 -6.05 -10.34
CA MET A 146 -10.48 -6.11 -11.75
C MET A 146 -11.90 -6.65 -11.88
N ASP A 147 -12.83 -5.74 -12.16
CA ASP A 147 -14.26 -5.96 -12.30
C ASP A 147 -14.62 -5.98 -13.79
N MET A 148 -14.93 -7.18 -14.30
CA MET A 148 -15.27 -7.35 -15.70
C MET A 148 -16.72 -7.00 -16.03
N SER A 149 -17.55 -6.60 -15.05
CA SER A 149 -18.98 -6.34 -15.28
C SER A 149 -19.23 -5.16 -16.21
N THR A 150 -18.32 -4.18 -16.22
CA THR A 150 -18.43 -2.95 -17.00
C THR A 150 -17.95 -3.14 -18.45
N GLU A 151 -16.74 -3.65 -18.63
CA GLU A 151 -16.07 -3.72 -19.93
C GLU A 151 -15.97 -5.14 -20.49
N GLY A 152 -16.13 -6.19 -19.69
CA GLY A 152 -15.92 -7.58 -20.09
C GLY A 152 -14.44 -7.99 -20.22
N PHE A 153 -13.50 -7.12 -19.84
CA PHE A 153 -12.08 -7.40 -19.78
C PHE A 153 -11.43 -6.56 -18.67
N ALA A 154 -10.36 -7.09 -18.08
CA ALA A 154 -9.48 -6.38 -17.16
C ALA A 154 -8.24 -7.26 -16.94
N CYS A 155 -7.03 -6.73 -17.13
CA CYS A 155 -5.81 -7.49 -16.92
C CYS A 155 -4.61 -6.62 -16.56
N ILE A 156 -3.59 -7.28 -15.99
CA ILE A 156 -2.24 -6.76 -15.86
C ILE A 156 -1.42 -7.31 -17.03
N PHE A 157 -0.88 -6.41 -17.85
CA PHE A 157 -0.08 -6.73 -19.03
C PHE A 157 1.41 -6.52 -18.76
N PHE A 158 2.23 -7.52 -19.02
CA PHE A 158 3.68 -7.47 -18.87
C PHE A 158 4.32 -7.46 -20.27
N PRO A 159 4.96 -6.34 -20.66
CA PRO A 159 5.44 -6.15 -22.03
C PRO A 159 6.68 -6.98 -22.37
N ASN A 160 7.57 -7.28 -21.43
CA ASN A 160 8.71 -8.16 -21.71
C ASN A 160 9.21 -8.84 -20.44
N ILE A 161 8.78 -10.09 -20.19
CA ILE A 161 9.13 -10.82 -18.97
C ILE A 161 10.54 -11.41 -18.97
N ALA A 162 11.19 -11.50 -20.14
CA ALA A 162 12.54 -12.02 -20.29
C ALA A 162 13.30 -11.24 -21.35
N PRO A 163 13.80 -10.04 -21.00
CA PRO A 163 14.56 -9.25 -21.94
C PRO A 163 15.93 -9.88 -22.25
N SER A 164 16.39 -9.79 -23.51
CA SER A 164 17.66 -10.37 -23.97
C SER A 164 18.41 -9.40 -24.90
N HIS A 165 19.71 -9.20 -24.66
CA HIS A 165 20.60 -8.23 -25.34
C HIS A 165 21.08 -8.65 -26.74
N LEU A 166 20.93 -9.91 -27.12
CA LEU A 166 21.46 -10.49 -28.37
C LEU A 166 20.91 -9.93 -29.70
N GLN A 167 20.08 -8.89 -29.69
CA GLN A 167 19.30 -8.48 -30.87
C GLN A 167 19.88 -7.34 -31.72
N HIS A 168 21.17 -6.99 -31.60
CA HIS A 168 21.80 -6.02 -32.51
C HIS A 168 22.86 -6.57 -33.46
N GLN A 169 23.31 -7.82 -33.31
CA GLN A 169 24.36 -8.36 -34.20
C GLN A 169 23.86 -8.96 -35.52
N ALA A 170 22.55 -9.15 -35.71
CA ALA A 170 22.03 -9.85 -36.89
C ALA A 170 21.56 -8.94 -38.06
N MET A 171 21.67 -7.60 -37.96
CA MET A 171 21.13 -6.67 -38.97
C MET A 171 22.18 -5.83 -39.74
N THR A 172 23.46 -6.18 -39.72
CA THR A 172 24.50 -5.43 -40.46
C THR A 172 25.25 -6.23 -41.55
N GLN A 173 24.72 -7.34 -42.05
CA GLN A 173 25.32 -8.01 -43.21
C GLN A 173 24.32 -8.32 -44.32
N LEU A 174 24.08 -7.31 -45.17
CA LEU A 174 23.79 -7.50 -46.58
C LEU A 174 24.75 -6.57 -47.37
N PRO A 175 25.61 -7.10 -48.26
CA PRO A 175 26.59 -6.30 -48.96
C PRO A 175 25.97 -5.73 -50.23
N MET A 176 25.77 -4.42 -50.31
CA MET A 176 25.61 -3.72 -51.59
C MET A 176 26.34 -2.38 -51.58
N HIS A 177 27.27 -2.29 -52.52
CA HIS A 177 28.01 -1.13 -53.04
C HIS A 177 29.41 -0.75 -52.51
N SER A 178 30.32 -0.75 -53.50
CA SER A 178 31.73 -0.36 -53.57
C SER A 178 31.97 1.15 -53.32
N PRO A 179 33.23 1.59 -53.14
CA PRO A 179 33.57 2.83 -52.44
C PRO A 179 33.65 4.05 -53.38
N VAL A 180 33.43 5.23 -52.81
CA VAL A 180 33.95 6.50 -53.35
C VAL A 180 34.72 7.21 -52.25
N ILE A 181 35.98 7.48 -52.54
CA ILE A 181 36.93 8.27 -51.74
C ILE A 181 36.76 9.75 -52.10
N THR A 182 36.65 10.62 -51.09
CA THR A 182 36.96 12.06 -51.04
C THR A 182 36.45 12.52 -49.65
N GLY A 183 37.09 13.30 -48.79
CA GLY A 183 38.29 14.13 -48.81
C GLY A 183 38.08 15.20 -47.72
N LEU A 184 38.83 15.12 -46.61
CA LEU A 184 39.32 16.19 -45.72
C LEU A 184 38.39 17.31 -45.14
N SER A 185 38.49 17.48 -43.80
CA SER A 185 38.78 18.73 -43.05
C SER A 185 37.85 19.10 -41.84
N THR A 186 38.40 18.84 -40.64
CA THR A 186 38.54 19.67 -39.41
C THR A 186 37.60 20.81 -38.99
N SER A 187 37.48 20.91 -37.65
CA SER A 187 37.10 22.01 -36.73
C SER A 187 35.62 22.10 -36.33
N GLY A 188 35.22 21.85 -35.07
CA GLY A 188 35.43 22.69 -33.87
C GLY A 188 34.23 23.66 -33.78
N THR A 189 33.37 23.74 -32.76
CA THR A 189 33.60 23.88 -31.32
C THR A 189 32.23 23.89 -30.62
N SER A 190 32.20 23.37 -29.39
CA SER A 190 31.09 23.38 -28.43
C SER A 190 30.87 24.75 -27.77
N ILE A 191 29.61 25.16 -27.54
CA ILE A 191 29.23 26.08 -26.45
C ILE A 191 27.94 25.60 -25.78
N THR A 192 28.05 25.47 -24.46
CA THR A 192 27.08 25.07 -23.43
C THR A 192 26.22 26.23 -22.92
N GLY A 193 25.01 25.96 -22.40
CA GLY A 193 24.44 26.82 -21.35
C GLY A 193 22.92 26.73 -21.08
N PHE A 194 22.58 26.39 -19.83
CA PHE A 194 21.32 26.63 -19.08
C PHE A 194 20.10 25.73 -19.37
N GLY A 195 19.35 25.21 -18.39
CA GLY A 195 19.36 25.30 -16.92
C GLY A 195 18.12 24.54 -16.39
N VAL A 196 18.30 23.62 -15.43
CA VAL A 196 17.25 22.74 -14.89
C VAL A 196 16.82 23.25 -13.51
N GLY A 197 15.52 23.52 -13.35
CA GLY A 197 14.87 23.79 -12.06
C GLY A 197 14.39 22.49 -11.39
N SER A 198 14.79 22.29 -10.14
CA SER A 198 14.47 21.12 -9.30
C SER A 198 13.10 21.20 -8.62
N TYR A 199 12.39 20.06 -8.56
CA TYR A 199 11.35 19.74 -7.57
C TYR A 199 11.59 18.30 -7.05
N PRO A 200 11.26 17.98 -5.78
CA PRO A 200 11.77 16.80 -5.10
C PRO A 200 10.86 15.56 -5.27
N GLY A 201 11.47 14.40 -5.54
CA GLY A 201 10.80 13.10 -5.50
C GLY A 201 11.67 11.98 -6.06
N PHE A 202 12.14 11.09 -5.18
CA PHE A 202 12.85 9.83 -5.45
C PHE A 202 14.03 9.90 -6.44
N GLN A 203 15.23 10.14 -5.90
CA GLN A 203 16.49 9.88 -6.61
C GLN A 203 16.72 8.35 -6.69
N THR A 204 16.68 7.80 -7.89
CA THR A 204 17.36 6.55 -8.21
C THR A 204 18.85 6.86 -8.39
N ASN A 205 19.69 6.40 -7.45
CA ASN A 205 21.14 6.46 -7.61
C ASN A 205 21.58 5.48 -8.70
N ILE A 206 21.68 5.98 -9.94
CA ILE A 206 22.45 5.31 -10.99
C ILE A 206 23.90 5.79 -10.82
N ILE A 207 24.76 4.94 -10.28
CA ILE A 207 26.20 5.16 -10.26
C ILE A 207 26.68 5.12 -11.71
N LYS A 208 27.02 6.29 -12.28
CA LYS A 208 27.77 6.36 -13.54
C LYS A 208 29.26 6.23 -13.22
N SER A 209 29.82 5.05 -13.51
CA SER A 209 31.26 4.87 -13.59
C SER A 209 31.78 5.60 -14.84
N TYR A 210 32.68 6.57 -14.65
CA TYR A 210 33.39 7.22 -15.75
C TYR A 210 34.63 6.37 -16.10
N GLY A 211 34.49 5.50 -17.09
CA GLY A 211 35.60 4.85 -17.79
C GLY A 211 35.69 5.42 -19.21
N THR A 212 36.83 6.00 -19.56
CA THR A 212 37.15 6.49 -20.90
C THR A 212 37.23 5.31 -21.88
N GLY A 213 36.23 5.17 -22.75
CA GLY A 213 36.19 4.20 -23.83
C GLY A 213 35.11 4.59 -24.84
N THR A 214 35.47 4.60 -26.12
CA THR A 214 34.67 4.88 -27.31
C THR A 214 33.18 4.51 -27.19
N GLN A 215 32.30 5.49 -27.46
CA GLN A 215 30.85 5.30 -27.48
C GLN A 215 30.43 4.34 -28.60
N ILE A 216 30.04 3.14 -28.19
CA ILE A 216 29.12 2.29 -28.95
C ILE A 216 27.77 2.48 -28.24
N GLU A 217 26.78 3.05 -28.93
CA GLU A 217 25.39 3.05 -28.44
C GLU A 217 24.91 1.61 -28.30
N THR A 218 25.00 1.05 -27.11
CA THR A 218 24.34 -0.21 -26.76
C THR A 218 22.85 0.08 -26.58
N SER A 219 22.09 -0.13 -27.65
CA SER A 219 20.63 -0.14 -27.59
C SER A 219 20.18 -1.21 -26.58
N VAL A 220 19.71 -0.76 -25.42
CA VAL A 220 19.19 -1.63 -24.35
C VAL A 220 18.00 -2.41 -24.91
N SER A 221 18.16 -3.73 -25.08
CA SER A 221 17.04 -4.65 -25.13
C SER A 221 16.25 -4.46 -23.84
N GLY A 222 14.92 -4.34 -23.92
CA GLY A 222 14.07 -3.73 -22.88
C GLY A 222 14.26 -4.21 -21.42
N GLY A 223 13.54 -3.59 -20.49
CA GLY A 223 13.63 -3.94 -19.07
C GLY A 223 14.69 -3.21 -18.24
N ILE A 224 14.84 -3.63 -16.99
CA ILE A 224 15.68 -3.05 -15.93
C ILE A 224 16.72 -4.09 -15.50
N GLY A 225 18.01 -3.76 -15.56
CA GLY A 225 19.11 -4.63 -15.16
C GLY A 225 20.15 -4.83 -16.27
N SER A 226 21.11 -5.73 -16.06
CA SER A 226 22.16 -6.07 -17.03
C SER A 226 22.35 -7.58 -17.07
N GLY A 227 22.44 -8.15 -18.28
CA GLY A 227 22.60 -9.59 -18.48
C GLY A 227 21.36 -10.28 -19.06
N ASP A 228 21.59 -11.44 -19.68
CA ASP A 228 20.55 -12.20 -20.38
C ASP A 228 19.84 -13.16 -19.44
N ARG A 229 18.51 -13.21 -19.53
CA ARG A 229 17.68 -14.21 -18.86
C ARG A 229 17.33 -15.29 -19.88
N THR A 230 17.75 -16.54 -19.63
CA THR A 230 17.30 -17.69 -20.43
C THR A 230 15.84 -17.99 -20.11
N PHE A 231 14.96 -17.85 -21.11
CA PHE A 231 13.53 -18.07 -20.94
C PHE A 231 12.89 -18.68 -22.20
N PRO A 232 11.94 -19.63 -22.06
CA PRO A 232 11.56 -20.30 -20.82
C PRO A 232 12.73 -21.11 -20.23
N SER A 233 12.67 -21.43 -18.93
CA SER A 233 13.65 -22.31 -18.28
C SER A 233 13.78 -23.63 -19.08
N PRO A 234 14.96 -24.29 -19.12
CA PRO A 234 15.11 -25.62 -19.70
C PRO A 234 14.12 -26.65 -19.12
N SER A 235 13.70 -26.45 -17.86
CA SER A 235 12.69 -27.26 -17.17
C SER A 235 11.24 -26.93 -17.58
N GLY A 236 11.05 -25.95 -18.45
CA GLY A 236 9.75 -25.41 -18.84
C GLY A 236 9.08 -24.57 -17.74
N LEU A 237 7.80 -24.23 -17.97
CA LEU A 237 6.96 -23.58 -16.97
C LEU A 237 6.21 -24.63 -16.17
N THR A 238 6.37 -24.64 -14.84
CA THR A 238 5.68 -25.57 -13.92
C THR A 238 4.47 -24.89 -13.28
N PHE A 239 3.33 -25.60 -13.21
CA PHE A 239 2.10 -25.10 -12.62
C PHE A 239 1.55 -26.10 -11.60
N LYS A 240 1.43 -25.69 -10.33
CA LYS A 240 1.06 -26.59 -9.23
C LYS A 240 -0.45 -26.92 -9.17
N ASN A 241 -1.30 -26.08 -9.77
CA ASN A 241 -2.77 -26.24 -9.79
C ASN A 241 -3.35 -25.56 -11.03
N GLY A 242 -3.53 -26.28 -12.14
CA GLY A 242 -4.23 -25.71 -13.29
C GLY A 242 -4.19 -26.56 -14.54
N ASN A 243 -5.27 -26.49 -15.31
CA ASN A 243 -5.32 -27.01 -16.67
C ASN A 243 -4.49 -26.08 -17.55
N VAL A 244 -3.44 -26.62 -18.14
CA VAL A 244 -2.57 -25.89 -19.05
C VAL A 244 -3.06 -26.14 -20.47
N TYR A 245 -3.50 -25.08 -21.13
CA TYR A 245 -3.80 -25.08 -22.55
C TYR A 245 -2.60 -24.51 -23.28
N LYS A 246 -1.93 -25.33 -24.08
CA LYS A 246 -0.82 -24.90 -24.93
C LYS A 246 -1.31 -24.84 -26.38
N ASP A 247 -1.10 -23.69 -26.99
CA ASP A 247 -1.16 -23.46 -28.42
C ASP A 247 0.26 -23.08 -28.89
N GLU A 248 0.53 -23.09 -30.20
CA GLU A 248 1.85 -22.80 -30.79
C GLU A 248 2.47 -21.45 -30.37
N LEU A 249 1.63 -20.51 -29.93
CA LEU A 249 1.97 -19.12 -29.60
C LEU A 249 1.52 -18.69 -28.19
N LEU A 250 0.85 -19.56 -27.43
CA LEU A 250 0.21 -19.19 -26.18
C LEU A 250 0.24 -20.34 -25.19
N THR A 251 0.75 -20.10 -23.99
CA THR A 251 0.52 -20.98 -22.84
C THR A 251 -0.46 -20.33 -21.89
N ARG A 252 -1.65 -20.92 -21.76
CA ARG A 252 -2.69 -20.46 -20.86
C ARG A 252 -2.83 -21.43 -19.69
N VAL A 253 -2.85 -20.89 -18.49
CA VAL A 253 -3.03 -21.68 -17.27
C VAL A 253 -4.35 -21.32 -16.66
N TRP A 254 -5.32 -22.24 -16.71
CA TRP A 254 -6.61 -22.10 -16.05
C TRP A 254 -6.59 -22.87 -14.75
N CYS A 255 -6.86 -22.22 -13.61
CA CYS A 255 -6.83 -22.87 -12.30
C CYS A 255 -8.26 -23.05 -11.74
N PRO A 256 -8.92 -24.21 -11.95
CA PRO A 256 -10.32 -24.43 -11.56
C PRO A 256 -10.59 -24.44 -10.05
N THR A 257 -9.58 -24.45 -9.18
CA THR A 257 -9.81 -24.35 -7.72
C THR A 257 -10.27 -22.95 -7.28
N PHE A 258 -10.42 -22.01 -8.23
CA PHE A 258 -10.73 -20.61 -8.01
C PHE A 258 -12.14 -20.19 -8.48
N ILE A 259 -13.15 -21.08 -8.40
CA ILE A 259 -14.50 -20.92 -9.00
C ILE A 259 -15.47 -19.99 -8.23
N ARG A 260 -15.12 -19.48 -7.04
CA ARG A 260 -16.02 -18.63 -6.22
C ARG A 260 -15.68 -17.14 -6.38
N GLU A 261 -16.63 -16.24 -6.07
CA GLU A 261 -16.38 -14.79 -5.92
C GLU A 261 -15.10 -14.57 -5.10
N SER A 262 -14.21 -13.69 -5.56
CA SER A 262 -12.87 -13.44 -4.98
C SER A 262 -11.78 -14.49 -5.25
N GLN A 263 -11.83 -15.25 -6.35
CA GLN A 263 -10.73 -16.14 -6.76
C GLN A 263 -10.39 -16.04 -8.28
N TRP A 264 -9.11 -16.29 -8.62
CA TRP A 264 -8.43 -15.89 -9.87
C TRP A 264 -8.44 -16.96 -10.98
N HIS A 265 -8.56 -16.55 -12.25
CA HIS A 265 -8.29 -17.43 -13.40
C HIS A 265 -7.50 -16.73 -14.51
N HIS A 266 -6.64 -17.51 -15.17
CA HIS A 266 -5.81 -17.21 -16.34
C HIS A 266 -4.55 -16.35 -16.09
N VAL A 267 -3.43 -17.03 -15.83
CA VAL A 267 -2.11 -16.52 -16.26
C VAL A 267 -1.92 -17.01 -17.69
N ALA A 268 -1.93 -16.09 -18.64
CA ALA A 268 -1.67 -16.35 -20.05
C ALA A 268 -0.30 -15.79 -20.39
N VAL A 269 0.65 -16.66 -20.69
CA VAL A 269 1.95 -16.28 -21.24
C VAL A 269 1.84 -16.40 -22.75
N THR A 270 1.88 -15.26 -23.44
CA THR A 270 1.79 -15.19 -24.90
C THR A 270 3.20 -15.01 -25.46
N THR A 271 3.57 -15.87 -26.42
CA THR A 271 4.81 -15.75 -27.18
C THR A 271 4.47 -15.14 -28.53
N VAL A 272 5.23 -14.13 -28.98
CA VAL A 272 5.06 -13.59 -30.33
C VAL A 272 6.14 -14.19 -31.22
N ARG A 273 5.75 -14.98 -32.24
CA ARG A 273 6.64 -15.34 -33.35
C ARG A 273 6.87 -14.12 -34.22
N ASN A 274 7.85 -13.33 -33.86
CA ASN A 274 8.67 -12.59 -34.81
C ASN A 274 10.12 -12.93 -34.47
N GLN A 275 11.05 -12.75 -35.41
CA GLN A 275 12.47 -13.13 -35.33
C GLN A 275 13.26 -12.55 -34.13
N THR A 276 12.57 -11.86 -33.21
CA THR A 276 12.98 -11.35 -31.90
C THR A 276 12.15 -12.05 -30.81
N SER A 277 12.73 -12.92 -29.99
CA SER A 277 12.05 -13.66 -28.90
C SER A 277 11.56 -12.74 -27.77
N CYS A 278 10.44 -12.04 -27.96
CA CYS A 278 9.80 -11.22 -26.93
C CYS A 278 8.67 -12.01 -26.25
N PHE A 279 8.74 -12.14 -24.93
CA PHE A 279 7.76 -12.87 -24.12
C PHE A 279 6.85 -11.90 -23.38
N HIS A 280 5.54 -12.01 -23.61
CA HIS A 280 4.53 -11.23 -22.91
C HIS A 280 3.83 -12.11 -21.87
N ALA A 281 3.49 -11.54 -20.71
CA ALA A 281 2.59 -12.18 -19.78
C ALA A 281 1.34 -11.32 -19.60
N ILE A 282 0.22 -12.01 -19.41
CA ILE A 282 -1.07 -11.41 -19.10
C ILE A 282 -1.62 -12.14 -17.90
N VAL A 283 -2.06 -11.34 -16.95
CA VAL A 283 -2.68 -11.81 -15.72
C VAL A 283 -4.09 -11.23 -15.73
N GLY A 284 -5.09 -12.07 -15.98
CA GLY A 284 -6.49 -11.65 -16.19
C GLY A 284 -6.97 -11.80 -17.64
N THR A 285 -8.00 -11.05 -18.00
CA THR A 285 -8.65 -11.12 -19.33
C THR A 285 -8.25 -9.91 -20.18
N PRO A 286 -7.47 -10.09 -21.26
CA PRO A 286 -7.12 -9.01 -22.17
C PRO A 286 -8.28 -8.57 -23.07
N PRO A 287 -8.22 -7.36 -23.68
CA PRO A 287 -9.28 -6.84 -24.55
C PRO A 287 -9.65 -7.75 -25.72
N ILE A 288 -8.70 -8.54 -26.25
CA ILE A 288 -8.95 -9.49 -27.34
C ILE A 288 -9.89 -10.64 -26.95
N TRP A 289 -10.01 -10.94 -25.65
CA TRP A 289 -10.92 -11.96 -25.11
C TRP A 289 -12.09 -11.33 -24.35
N ARG A 290 -12.42 -10.08 -24.70
CA ARG A 290 -13.52 -9.34 -24.09
C ARG A 290 -14.81 -10.16 -24.14
N ASN A 291 -15.38 -10.41 -22.98
CA ASN A 291 -16.68 -11.05 -22.84
C ASN A 291 -17.37 -10.56 -21.56
N TYR A 292 -18.65 -10.18 -21.67
CA TYR A 292 -19.40 -9.70 -20.51
C TYR A 292 -19.44 -10.76 -19.41
N SER A 293 -19.01 -10.39 -18.22
CA SER A 293 -18.94 -11.28 -17.08
C SER A 293 -19.12 -10.50 -15.80
N ARG A 294 -19.88 -11.04 -14.84
CA ARG A 294 -20.01 -10.46 -13.49
C ARG A 294 -18.79 -10.74 -12.60
N LEU A 295 -17.73 -11.30 -13.17
CA LEU A 295 -16.53 -11.67 -12.43
C LEU A 295 -15.77 -10.43 -11.95
N ALA A 296 -15.56 -10.36 -10.63
CA ALA A 296 -14.67 -9.41 -9.97
C ALA A 296 -13.65 -10.18 -9.12
N TRP A 297 -12.38 -9.80 -9.24
CA TRP A 297 -11.25 -10.50 -8.59
C TRP A 297 -10.19 -9.47 -8.17
N LYS A 298 -9.39 -9.82 -7.14
CA LYS A 298 -8.47 -8.90 -6.45
C LYS A 298 -7.03 -9.42 -6.42
N GLN A 299 -6.08 -8.70 -7.00
CA GLN A 299 -4.67 -9.09 -7.10
C GLN A 299 -3.92 -8.49 -5.93
N GLY A 300 -3.39 -9.31 -5.04
CA GLY A 300 -2.42 -8.86 -4.06
C GLY A 300 -1.01 -8.74 -4.66
N VAL A 301 0.00 -8.88 -3.81
CA VAL A 301 1.39 -9.02 -4.24
C VAL A 301 1.56 -10.31 -5.04
N CYS A 302 2.30 -10.26 -6.15
CA CYS A 302 2.59 -11.39 -7.03
C CYS A 302 4.07 -11.44 -7.36
N HIS A 303 4.63 -12.64 -7.44
CA HIS A 303 6.04 -12.87 -7.79
C HIS A 303 6.14 -13.93 -8.88
N MET A 304 7.05 -13.72 -9.82
CA MET A 304 7.49 -14.73 -10.78
C MET A 304 8.95 -15.06 -10.52
N MET A 305 9.24 -16.35 -10.42
CA MET A 305 10.54 -16.89 -10.06
C MET A 305 10.92 -18.00 -11.05
N ASP A 306 12.22 -18.21 -11.24
CA ASP A 306 12.74 -19.22 -12.15
C ASP A 306 12.69 -20.64 -11.55
N ASP A 307 12.95 -20.75 -10.24
CA ASP A 307 13.04 -22.02 -9.54
C ASP A 307 11.76 -22.30 -8.71
N PRO A 308 11.30 -23.57 -8.62
CA PRO A 308 10.16 -23.93 -7.78
C PRO A 308 10.52 -23.85 -6.29
N LEU A 309 9.55 -23.42 -5.48
CA LEU A 309 9.68 -23.43 -4.02
C LEU A 309 9.45 -24.84 -3.46
N ASP A 310 10.31 -25.25 -2.54
CA ASP A 310 10.12 -26.47 -1.76
C ASP A 310 9.00 -26.32 -0.72
N ALA A 311 8.59 -27.43 -0.09
CA ALA A 311 7.47 -27.41 0.86
C ALA A 311 7.75 -26.51 2.08
N ALA A 312 9.02 -26.47 2.54
CA ALA A 312 9.43 -25.63 3.66
C ALA A 312 9.37 -24.14 3.30
N ALA A 313 9.83 -23.73 2.12
CA ALA A 313 9.71 -22.36 1.65
C ALA A 313 8.26 -21.93 1.46
N VAL A 314 7.40 -22.80 0.91
CA VAL A 314 5.97 -22.51 0.79
C VAL A 314 5.32 -22.30 2.16
N ALA A 315 5.64 -23.15 3.15
CA ALA A 315 5.15 -22.97 4.51
C ALA A 315 5.65 -21.65 5.12
N ARG A 316 6.91 -21.28 4.88
CA ARG A 316 7.49 -20.02 5.35
C ARG A 316 6.82 -18.79 4.71
N VAL A 317 6.56 -18.83 3.40
CA VAL A 317 5.79 -17.78 2.68
C VAL A 317 4.37 -17.68 3.24
N TYR A 318 3.71 -18.80 3.52
CA TYR A 318 2.39 -18.79 4.15
C TYR A 318 2.41 -18.11 5.51
N MET A 319 3.42 -18.39 6.34
CA MET A 319 3.58 -17.81 7.66
C MET A 319 3.87 -16.30 7.63
N LEU A 320 4.60 -15.80 6.61
CA LEU A 320 4.81 -14.36 6.41
C LEU A 320 3.49 -13.59 6.22
N GLY A 321 2.49 -14.27 5.68
CA GLY A 321 1.15 -13.75 5.48
C GLY A 321 1.03 -12.76 4.32
N PRO A 322 -0.19 -12.32 4.02
CA PRO A 322 -0.50 -11.55 2.82
C PRO A 322 -0.04 -10.08 2.85
N HIS A 323 0.47 -9.60 4.00
CA HIS A 323 0.99 -8.24 4.16
C HIS A 323 2.49 -8.15 3.90
N TYR A 324 3.16 -9.27 3.61
CA TYR A 324 4.55 -9.26 3.20
C TYR A 324 4.71 -8.51 1.87
N LEU A 325 5.57 -7.50 1.86
CA LEU A 325 5.83 -6.65 0.69
C LEU A 325 7.25 -6.81 0.13
N GLY A 326 8.08 -7.63 0.78
CA GLY A 326 9.49 -7.77 0.47
C GLY A 326 9.78 -8.70 -0.71
N SER A 327 11.05 -8.80 -1.09
CA SER A 327 11.52 -9.67 -2.19
C SER A 327 12.12 -10.99 -1.69
N PHE A 328 11.66 -11.51 -0.55
CA PHE A 328 12.16 -12.76 0.06
C PHE A 328 13.64 -12.77 0.48
N GLN A 329 14.27 -11.60 0.56
CA GLN A 329 15.67 -11.45 1.02
C GLN A 329 15.78 -11.40 2.55
N ASP A 330 14.76 -10.85 3.22
CA ASP A 330 14.59 -10.92 4.68
C ASP A 330 13.23 -11.54 4.97
N VAL A 331 13.26 -12.73 5.57
CA VAL A 331 12.11 -13.58 5.86
C VAL A 331 12.11 -13.99 7.35
N ARG A 332 12.75 -13.17 8.20
CA ARG A 332 12.86 -13.45 9.62
C ARG A 332 11.50 -13.39 10.32
N MET A 333 11.21 -14.45 11.06
CA MET A 333 10.00 -14.56 11.89
C MET A 333 10.26 -14.12 13.32
N GLU A 334 11.51 -14.19 13.76
CA GLU A 334 11.96 -13.67 15.04
C GLU A 334 13.20 -12.79 14.84
N ASP A 335 13.36 -11.76 15.67
CA ASP A 335 14.46 -10.80 15.53
C ASP A 335 15.85 -11.43 15.76
N ARG A 336 15.90 -12.62 16.36
CA ARG A 336 17.12 -13.38 16.65
C ARG A 336 17.53 -14.32 15.51
N GLU A 337 16.68 -14.50 14.50
CA GLU A 337 17.03 -15.31 13.34
C GLU A 337 18.07 -14.56 12.49
N ASP A 338 19.04 -15.31 11.98
CA ASP A 338 19.96 -14.79 10.98
C ASP A 338 19.22 -14.51 9.67
N ILE A 339 19.73 -13.53 8.92
CA ILE A 339 19.15 -13.15 7.63
C ILE A 339 19.57 -14.18 6.60
N PHE A 340 18.62 -15.03 6.19
CA PHE A 340 18.79 -15.94 5.08
C PHE A 340 17.77 -15.63 3.97
N PRO A 341 18.21 -15.39 2.74
CA PRO A 341 17.30 -15.20 1.62
C PRO A 341 16.58 -16.51 1.33
N LEU A 342 15.25 -16.46 1.25
CA LEU A 342 14.45 -17.63 0.90
C LEU A 342 14.53 -17.94 -0.60
N VAL A 343 14.74 -16.90 -1.41
CA VAL A 343 14.93 -16.99 -2.86
C VAL A 343 16.09 -16.07 -3.23
N LEU A 344 17.03 -16.56 -4.03
CA LEU A 344 18.16 -15.76 -4.50
C LEU A 344 17.66 -14.59 -5.38
N GLU A 345 18.38 -13.47 -5.33
CA GLU A 345 18.01 -12.23 -6.02
C GLU A 345 17.84 -12.40 -7.54
N ASP A 346 18.75 -13.13 -8.17
CA ASP A 346 18.80 -13.38 -9.62
C ASP A 346 17.65 -14.27 -10.11
N LYS A 347 17.17 -15.16 -9.23
CA LYS A 347 16.05 -16.09 -9.48
C LYS A 347 14.68 -15.44 -9.46
N ILE A 348 14.57 -14.20 -8.98
CA ILE A 348 13.31 -13.44 -9.01
C ILE A 348 13.22 -12.68 -10.34
N ALA A 349 12.32 -13.13 -11.23
CA ALA A 349 12.07 -12.50 -12.53
C ALA A 349 11.37 -11.15 -12.39
N PHE A 350 10.27 -11.14 -11.64
CA PHE A 350 9.62 -9.90 -11.25
C PHE A 350 8.81 -10.07 -9.96
N SER A 351 8.58 -8.94 -9.31
CA SER A 351 7.62 -8.83 -8.22
C SER A 351 6.73 -7.62 -8.47
N ILE A 352 5.42 -7.82 -8.39
CA ILE A 352 4.43 -6.75 -8.49
C ILE A 352 3.80 -6.55 -7.13
N ASN A 353 3.90 -5.32 -6.65
CA ASN A 353 3.24 -4.87 -5.44
C ASN A 353 2.21 -3.80 -5.80
N PRO A 354 0.92 -3.98 -5.47
CA PRO A 354 -0.11 -2.97 -5.72
C PRO A 354 0.19 -1.59 -5.10
N LYS A 355 1.05 -1.51 -4.07
CA LYS A 355 1.52 -0.24 -3.51
C LYS A 355 2.53 0.50 -4.40
N ALA A 356 3.30 -0.22 -5.21
CA ALA A 356 4.36 0.32 -6.04
C ALA A 356 3.85 0.60 -7.46
N TYR A 357 3.22 1.76 -7.66
CA TYR A 357 2.69 2.16 -8.97
C TYR A 357 2.99 3.63 -9.28
N SER A 358 2.91 4.00 -10.55
CA SER A 358 2.88 5.40 -10.98
C SER A 358 1.93 5.61 -12.16
N TYR A 359 1.52 6.86 -12.33
CA TYR A 359 0.86 7.31 -13.55
C TYR A 359 1.91 7.77 -14.55
N MET A 360 1.91 7.17 -15.73
CA MET A 360 2.83 7.48 -16.82
C MET A 360 2.07 7.62 -18.13
N THR A 361 2.56 8.44 -19.04
CA THR A 361 2.07 8.48 -20.42
C THR A 361 2.90 7.53 -21.28
N LEU A 362 2.42 7.14 -22.45
CA LEU A 362 3.17 6.28 -23.35
C LEU A 362 4.52 6.89 -23.75
N ASN A 363 4.53 8.21 -23.99
CA ASN A 363 5.75 8.98 -24.23
C ASN A 363 6.72 8.96 -23.03
N LYS A 364 6.22 9.04 -21.79
CA LYS A 364 7.06 8.94 -20.58
C LYS A 364 7.66 7.54 -20.45
N ILE A 365 6.87 6.48 -20.69
CA ILE A 365 7.35 5.09 -20.69
C ILE A 365 8.47 4.90 -21.72
N ARG A 366 8.30 5.44 -22.93
CA ARG A 366 9.32 5.42 -23.98
C ARG A 366 10.65 6.05 -23.55
N LYS A 367 10.59 7.18 -22.85
CA LYS A 367 11.77 7.94 -22.41
C LYS A 367 12.46 7.34 -21.19
N VAL A 368 11.68 6.83 -20.23
CA VAL A 368 12.19 6.30 -18.95
C VAL A 368 12.66 4.86 -19.07
N TYR A 369 11.96 4.04 -19.86
CA TYR A 369 12.31 2.64 -20.07
C TYR A 369 12.86 2.43 -21.48
N ASN A 370 12.00 2.10 -22.44
CA ASN A 370 12.42 1.89 -23.82
C ASN A 370 11.26 2.05 -24.82
N ARG A 371 11.60 2.22 -26.10
CA ARG A 371 10.64 2.41 -27.19
C ARG A 371 9.86 1.15 -27.55
N MET A 372 10.45 -0.03 -27.38
CA MET A 372 9.84 -1.30 -27.77
C MET A 372 8.65 -1.64 -26.86
N ASP A 373 8.85 -1.62 -25.55
CA ASP A 373 7.81 -1.86 -24.54
C ASP A 373 6.68 -0.84 -24.70
N ALA A 374 7.01 0.44 -24.88
CA ALA A 374 6.03 1.48 -25.13
C ALA A 374 5.17 1.20 -26.39
N LYS A 375 5.75 0.64 -27.46
CA LYS A 375 4.99 0.29 -28.66
C LYS A 375 4.02 -0.86 -28.40
N VAL A 376 4.45 -1.90 -27.67
CA VAL A 376 3.59 -3.05 -27.35
C VAL A 376 2.47 -2.65 -26.38
N ILE A 377 2.77 -1.85 -25.37
CA ILE A 377 1.76 -1.30 -24.44
C ILE A 377 0.72 -0.48 -25.21
N GLY A 378 1.16 0.38 -26.14
CA GLY A 378 0.25 1.17 -26.97
C GLY A 378 -0.71 0.29 -27.78
N LYS A 379 -0.19 -0.79 -28.40
CA LYS A 379 -1.01 -1.78 -29.13
C LYS A 379 -2.03 -2.44 -28.21
N GLN A 380 -1.64 -2.81 -26.99
CA GLN A 380 -2.54 -3.47 -26.03
C GLN A 380 -3.66 -2.56 -25.52
N LEU A 381 -3.37 -1.26 -25.36
CA LEU A 381 -4.34 -0.26 -24.92
C LEU A 381 -5.20 0.32 -26.08
N GLY A 382 -4.85 0.02 -27.33
CA GLY A 382 -5.51 0.59 -28.50
C GLY A 382 -5.21 2.08 -28.72
N ILE A 383 -4.07 2.57 -28.21
CA ILE A 383 -3.65 3.97 -28.32
C ILE A 383 -2.50 4.13 -29.32
N SER A 384 -2.42 5.30 -29.96
CA SER A 384 -1.32 5.62 -30.86
C SER A 384 0.02 5.58 -30.13
N SER A 385 1.06 5.13 -30.83
CA SER A 385 2.41 5.13 -30.24
C SER A 385 2.88 6.54 -29.87
N HIS A 386 2.38 7.61 -30.49
CA HIS A 386 2.79 8.98 -30.19
C HIS A 386 1.95 9.66 -29.08
N GLU A 387 1.02 8.93 -28.47
CA GLU A 387 0.11 9.44 -27.45
C GLU A 387 0.85 9.93 -26.19
N ASN A 388 0.44 11.10 -25.66
CA ASN A 388 1.02 11.69 -24.46
C ASN A 388 -0.01 12.27 -23.48
N ALA A 389 -1.32 12.12 -23.72
CA ALA A 389 -2.33 12.61 -22.79
C ALA A 389 -2.82 11.50 -21.84
N THR A 390 -3.03 10.28 -22.36
CA THR A 390 -3.65 9.19 -21.59
C THR A 390 -2.80 8.76 -20.40
N PRO A 391 -3.32 8.87 -19.16
CA PRO A 391 -2.64 8.36 -17.98
C PRO A 391 -2.73 6.83 -17.95
N ILE A 392 -1.58 6.18 -17.96
CA ILE A 392 -1.43 4.73 -17.87
C ILE A 392 -0.94 4.40 -16.46
N ILE A 393 -1.59 3.45 -15.79
CA ILE A 393 -1.13 2.97 -14.49
C ILE A 393 -0.09 1.87 -14.71
N VAL A 394 1.13 2.15 -14.29
CA VAL A 394 2.26 1.22 -14.34
C VAL A 394 2.57 0.74 -12.93
N LEU A 395 2.44 -0.56 -12.69
CA LEU A 395 2.95 -1.23 -11.51
C LEU A 395 4.43 -1.50 -11.70
N HIS A 396 5.26 -0.96 -10.83
CA HIS A 396 6.71 -1.11 -10.94
C HIS A 396 7.14 -2.50 -10.50
N ASN A 397 8.13 -3.05 -11.19
CA ASN A 397 8.79 -4.27 -10.76
C ASN A 397 9.61 -3.99 -9.48
N ALA A 398 9.11 -4.48 -8.34
CA ALA A 398 9.77 -4.34 -7.04
C ALA A 398 11.12 -5.07 -7.00
N ALA A 399 11.35 -6.06 -7.85
CA ALA A 399 12.63 -6.77 -7.97
C ALA A 399 13.65 -6.05 -8.88
N GLY A 400 13.32 -4.89 -9.45
CA GLY A 400 14.19 -4.19 -10.41
C GLY A 400 15.53 -3.71 -9.84
N HIS A 401 15.66 -3.61 -8.52
CA HIS A 401 16.89 -3.20 -7.83
C HIS A 401 17.78 -4.38 -7.39
N LEU A 402 17.29 -5.62 -7.54
CA LEU A 402 18.02 -6.81 -7.13
C LEU A 402 19.13 -7.13 -8.14
N ASN A 403 20.21 -7.74 -7.68
CA ASN A 403 21.28 -8.19 -8.57
C ASN A 403 20.78 -9.31 -9.49
N GLY A 404 21.34 -9.41 -10.69
CA GLY A 404 20.99 -10.44 -11.67
C GLY A 404 20.57 -9.89 -13.04
N PRO A 405 19.95 -10.74 -13.88
CA PRO A 405 19.70 -10.43 -15.29
C PRO A 405 18.61 -9.38 -15.46
N ALA A 406 18.48 -8.85 -16.69
CA ALA A 406 17.44 -7.89 -17.03
C ALA A 406 16.03 -8.42 -16.71
N ARG A 407 15.17 -7.52 -16.21
CA ARG A 407 13.81 -7.81 -15.76
C ARG A 407 12.80 -6.91 -16.45
N THR A 408 11.53 -7.33 -16.53
CA THR A 408 10.46 -6.43 -17.01
C THR A 408 10.43 -5.11 -16.21
N LEU A 409 10.01 -4.02 -16.86
CA LEU A 409 9.71 -2.75 -16.18
C LEU A 409 8.62 -2.91 -15.10
N GLY A 410 7.76 -3.90 -15.28
CA GLY A 410 6.65 -4.21 -14.40
C GLY A 410 5.39 -4.60 -15.17
N GLY A 411 4.23 -4.34 -14.57
CA GLY A 411 2.91 -4.64 -15.14
C GLY A 411 2.12 -3.38 -15.44
N VAL A 412 1.45 -3.33 -16.59
CA VAL A 412 0.58 -2.22 -17.00
C VAL A 412 -0.87 -2.64 -16.82
N LEU A 413 -1.68 -1.78 -16.20
CA LEU A 413 -3.11 -2.05 -16.06
C LEU A 413 -3.86 -1.76 -17.36
N VAL A 414 -4.65 -2.73 -17.80
CA VAL A 414 -5.44 -2.68 -19.04
C VAL A 414 -6.91 -2.93 -18.69
N GLY A 415 -7.71 -1.88 -18.75
CA GLY A 415 -9.11 -1.82 -18.33
C GLY A 415 -9.38 -0.42 -17.78
N TYR A 416 -10.29 0.34 -18.40
CA TYR A 416 -10.49 1.75 -18.10
C TYR A 416 -11.48 1.93 -16.95
N LEU A 417 -12.60 1.19 -17.01
CA LEU A 417 -13.71 1.33 -16.05
C LEU A 417 -13.73 0.21 -14.99
N GLY A 418 -13.19 -0.96 -15.34
CA GLY A 418 -13.22 -2.14 -14.49
C GLY A 418 -12.08 -2.23 -13.47
N ILE A 419 -11.12 -1.32 -13.48
CA ILE A 419 -9.92 -1.43 -12.64
C ILE A 419 -9.98 -0.46 -11.46
N ARG A 420 -9.77 -1.00 -10.27
CA ARG A 420 -9.65 -0.24 -9.03
C ARG A 420 -8.41 -0.70 -8.28
N LYS A 421 -7.66 0.23 -7.72
CA LYS A 421 -6.58 -0.07 -6.78
C LYS A 421 -7.05 0.30 -5.38
N PHE A 422 -6.63 -0.46 -4.38
CA PHE A 422 -6.84 -0.08 -3.00
C PHE A 422 -5.60 -0.35 -2.17
N ASN A 423 -5.22 0.66 -1.39
CA ASN A 423 -4.10 0.58 -0.47
C ASN A 423 -4.57 0.86 0.97
N PRO A 424 -4.85 -0.18 1.76
CA PRO A 424 -5.28 0.00 3.14
C PRO A 424 -4.18 0.64 3.97
N SER A 425 -4.58 1.61 4.79
CA SER A 425 -3.73 2.29 5.77
C SER A 425 -4.39 2.24 7.15
N PRO A 426 -4.43 1.04 7.77
CA PRO A 426 -5.10 0.84 9.04
C PRO A 426 -4.39 1.59 10.16
N VAL A 427 -5.17 2.04 11.15
CA VAL A 427 -4.66 2.84 12.28
C VAL A 427 -3.55 2.13 13.06
N SER A 428 -3.57 0.79 13.13
CA SER A 428 -2.52 -0.02 13.76
C SER A 428 -1.14 0.12 13.11
N MET A 429 -1.09 0.52 11.83
CA MET A 429 0.16 0.87 11.13
C MET A 429 0.46 2.36 11.25
N THR A 430 -0.56 3.21 11.11
CA THR A 430 -0.41 4.67 11.20
C THR A 430 0.11 5.12 12.57
N ILE A 431 -0.31 4.47 13.66
CA ILE A 431 0.11 4.81 15.03
C ILE A 431 1.64 4.77 15.19
N ASN A 432 2.32 3.81 14.54
CA ASN A 432 3.78 3.69 14.58
C ASN A 432 4.49 4.93 14.04
N THR A 433 3.93 5.56 13.01
CA THR A 433 4.48 6.79 12.43
C THR A 433 4.18 8.04 13.27
N VAL A 434 3.13 7.99 14.10
CA VAL A 434 2.74 9.12 14.95
C VAL A 434 3.58 9.17 16.22
N GLY A 435 3.85 8.01 16.82
CA GLY A 435 4.67 7.85 18.03
C GLY A 435 4.63 6.44 18.65
N GLY A 436 3.99 5.47 17.99
CA GLY A 436 3.95 4.07 18.42
C GLY A 436 3.20 3.85 19.73
N CYS A 437 3.68 2.90 20.51
CA CYS A 437 3.08 2.52 21.79
C CYS A 437 3.17 3.63 22.84
N SER A 438 4.12 4.56 22.71
CA SER A 438 4.27 5.70 23.64
C SER A 438 3.02 6.59 23.68
N VAL A 439 2.36 6.79 22.54
CA VAL A 439 1.11 7.56 22.43
C VAL A 439 -0.01 6.87 23.20
N LEU A 440 -0.10 5.54 23.05
CA LEU A 440 -1.11 4.72 23.72
C LEU A 440 -0.90 4.70 25.23
N LEU A 441 0.35 4.59 25.69
CA LEU A 441 0.70 4.75 27.10
C LEU A 441 0.40 6.16 27.62
N GLY A 442 0.60 7.18 26.79
CA GLY A 442 0.18 8.55 27.08
C GLY A 442 -1.33 8.65 27.34
N LEU A 443 -2.15 8.00 26.51
CA LEU A 443 -3.60 7.91 26.73
C LEU A 443 -3.92 7.26 28.08
N VAL A 444 -3.25 6.15 28.42
CA VAL A 444 -3.40 5.47 29.72
C VAL A 444 -2.99 6.39 30.88
N ALA A 445 -1.90 7.14 30.72
CA ALA A 445 -1.42 8.08 31.75
C ALA A 445 -2.40 9.24 31.98
N MET A 446 -3.04 9.74 30.92
CA MET A 446 -4.01 10.85 30.98
C MET A 446 -5.38 10.47 31.55
N SER A 447 -5.74 9.18 31.58
CA SER A 447 -7.04 8.71 32.09
C SER A 447 -7.29 9.13 33.54
N ARG A 448 -8.44 9.75 33.83
CA ARG A 448 -8.81 10.23 35.19
C ARG A 448 -9.92 9.41 35.83
N ASP A 449 -10.58 8.58 35.04
CA ASP A 449 -11.77 7.82 35.38
C ASP A 449 -11.64 6.37 34.87
N ILE A 450 -12.53 5.51 35.35
CA ILE A 450 -12.52 4.07 35.03
C ILE A 450 -12.78 3.83 33.55
N GLU A 451 -13.69 4.59 32.92
CA GLU A 451 -14.05 4.39 31.50
C GLU A 451 -12.91 4.81 30.57
N SER A 452 -12.26 5.94 30.84
CA SER A 452 -11.12 6.40 30.04
C SER A 452 -9.91 5.49 30.20
N LEU A 453 -9.67 4.95 31.40
CA LEU A 453 -8.61 3.96 31.60
C LEU A 453 -8.90 2.68 30.83
N TYR A 454 -10.13 2.15 30.94
CA TYR A 454 -10.57 0.97 30.21
C TYR A 454 -10.44 1.15 28.69
N ALA A 455 -10.90 2.28 28.15
CA ALA A 455 -10.84 2.56 26.72
C ALA A 455 -9.39 2.66 26.21
N ALA A 456 -8.50 3.33 26.96
CA ALA A 456 -7.09 3.45 26.59
C ALA A 456 -6.37 2.09 26.60
N VAL A 457 -6.58 1.28 27.63
CA VAL A 457 -6.02 -0.08 27.72
C VAL A 457 -6.57 -0.97 26.60
N LYS A 458 -7.87 -0.88 26.30
CA LYS A 458 -8.48 -1.63 25.19
C LYS A 458 -7.87 -1.25 23.84
N ALA A 459 -7.65 0.04 23.58
CA ALA A 459 -6.98 0.50 22.36
C ALA A 459 -5.55 -0.06 22.26
N LEU A 460 -4.80 -0.06 23.36
CA LEU A 460 -3.47 -0.67 23.44
C LEU A 460 -3.53 -2.18 23.12
N THR A 461 -4.41 -2.93 23.77
CA THR A 461 -4.59 -4.37 23.52
C THR A 461 -4.98 -4.66 22.07
N CYS A 462 -5.88 -3.87 21.47
CA CYS A 462 -6.29 -4.01 20.07
C CYS A 462 -5.11 -3.80 19.11
N ILE A 463 -4.29 -2.78 19.32
CA ILE A 463 -3.12 -2.52 18.46
C ILE A 463 -2.05 -3.61 18.63
N LEU A 464 -1.78 -4.05 19.87
CA LEU A 464 -0.82 -5.12 20.12
C LEU A 464 -1.24 -6.46 19.53
N ARG A 465 -2.55 -6.74 19.45
CA ARG A 465 -3.05 -7.96 18.80
C ARG A 465 -2.84 -7.94 17.28
N THR A 466 -2.84 -6.76 16.67
CA THR A 466 -2.88 -6.60 15.21
C THR A 466 -1.53 -6.23 14.60
N SER A 467 -0.59 -5.75 15.42
CA SER A 467 0.70 -5.24 14.96
C SER A 467 1.85 -5.94 15.68
N LYS A 468 2.62 -6.75 14.94
CA LYS A 468 3.84 -7.39 15.46
C LYS A 468 4.88 -6.34 15.89
N ILE A 469 5.00 -5.26 15.11
CA ILE A 469 5.94 -4.16 15.35
C ILE A 469 5.63 -3.49 16.70
N ALA A 470 4.35 -3.26 17.01
CA ALA A 470 3.95 -2.69 18.30
C ALA A 470 4.32 -3.59 19.48
N ARG A 471 4.17 -4.92 19.36
CA ARG A 471 4.60 -5.88 20.39
C ARG A 471 6.11 -5.85 20.61
N GLN A 472 6.88 -5.78 19.52
CA GLN A 472 8.34 -5.65 19.59
C GLN A 472 8.75 -4.34 20.28
N GLU A 473 8.11 -3.23 19.94
CA GLU A 473 8.34 -1.93 20.59
C GLU A 473 8.08 -2.00 22.10
N MET A 474 6.98 -2.64 22.52
CA MET A 474 6.66 -2.78 23.94
C MET A 474 7.75 -3.52 24.73
N ASN A 475 8.34 -4.56 24.13
CA ASN A 475 9.44 -5.33 24.72
C ASN A 475 10.75 -4.55 24.72
N GLN A 476 11.16 -4.01 23.58
CA GLN A 476 12.45 -3.33 23.42
C GLN A 476 12.56 -2.07 24.30
N ARG A 477 11.47 -1.33 24.44
CA ARG A 477 11.44 -0.08 25.23
C ARG A 477 11.00 -0.26 26.68
N ARG A 478 10.81 -1.51 27.14
CA ARG A 478 10.35 -1.82 28.50
C ARG A 478 9.04 -1.09 28.87
N PHE A 479 8.12 -1.02 27.92
CA PHE A 479 6.84 -0.34 28.08
C PHE A 479 5.84 -1.15 28.90
N TYR A 480 6.01 -2.46 29.02
CA TYR A 480 5.24 -3.28 29.98
C TYR A 480 5.48 -2.84 31.43
N GLN A 481 6.74 -2.54 31.79
CA GLN A 481 7.09 -2.02 33.12
C GLN A 481 6.49 -0.63 33.36
N THR A 482 6.48 0.21 32.32
CA THR A 482 5.84 1.53 32.37
C THR A 482 4.33 1.41 32.59
N LEU A 483 3.67 0.50 31.88
CA LEU A 483 2.25 0.20 32.09
C LEU A 483 1.97 -0.26 33.52
N GLY A 484 2.80 -1.16 34.07
CA GLY A 484 2.69 -1.59 35.48
C GLY A 484 2.84 -0.43 36.47
N MET A 485 3.78 0.50 36.22
CA MET A 485 3.93 1.70 37.04
C MET A 485 2.71 2.63 36.94
N LEU A 486 2.12 2.80 35.75
CA LEU A 486 0.88 3.56 35.57
C LEU A 486 -0.30 2.93 36.32
N TYR A 487 -0.44 1.61 36.27
CA TYR A 487 -1.45 0.90 37.06
C TYR A 487 -1.25 1.07 38.57
N LYS A 488 -0.01 1.00 39.06
CA LYS A 488 0.30 1.25 40.48
C LYS A 488 -0.16 2.65 40.91
N ARG A 489 0.09 3.68 40.09
CA ARG A 489 -0.35 5.06 40.39
C ARG A 489 -1.86 5.24 40.31
N LYS A 490 -2.55 4.41 39.51
CA LYS A 490 -4.00 4.47 39.28
C LYS A 490 -4.77 3.32 39.93
N LYS A 491 -4.27 2.78 41.05
CA LYS A 491 -4.85 1.61 41.74
C LYS A 491 -6.35 1.76 42.03
N THR A 492 -6.81 2.97 42.34
CA THR A 492 -8.22 3.28 42.64
C THR A 492 -9.15 3.16 41.43
N LEU A 493 -8.61 3.19 40.20
CA LEU A 493 -9.38 3.08 38.96
C LEU A 493 -9.41 1.64 38.40
N LEU A 494 -8.66 0.72 38.99
CA LEU A 494 -8.56 -0.66 38.50
C LEU A 494 -9.78 -1.47 38.92
N ASN A 495 -10.46 -2.07 37.95
CA ASN A 495 -11.57 -2.99 38.16
C ASN A 495 -11.26 -4.36 37.52
N SER A 496 -12.14 -5.34 37.78
CA SER A 496 -12.02 -6.70 37.21
C SER A 496 -11.92 -6.68 35.67
N HIS A 497 -12.66 -5.81 34.99
CA HIS A 497 -12.64 -5.71 33.53
C HIS A 497 -11.30 -5.22 32.95
N ILE A 498 -10.66 -4.23 33.58
CA ILE A 498 -9.34 -3.73 33.17
C ILE A 498 -8.26 -4.79 33.41
N LEU A 499 -8.36 -5.54 34.52
CA LEU A 499 -7.46 -6.66 34.80
C LEU A 499 -7.63 -7.77 33.77
N HIS A 500 -8.86 -8.13 33.41
CA HIS A 500 -9.12 -9.10 32.34
C HIS A 500 -8.55 -8.65 30.98
N LEU A 501 -8.67 -7.37 30.62
CA LEU A 501 -8.04 -6.85 29.40
C LEU A 501 -6.51 -6.95 29.44
N THR A 502 -5.93 -6.76 30.63
CA THR A 502 -4.49 -6.88 30.85
C THR A 502 -4.05 -8.34 30.71
N PHE A 503 -4.78 -9.30 31.27
CA PHE A 503 -4.53 -10.72 31.08
C PHE A 503 -4.64 -11.15 29.61
N ASN A 504 -5.62 -10.63 28.86
CA ASN A 504 -5.72 -10.84 27.42
C ASN A 504 -4.49 -10.29 26.66
N LEU A 505 -3.94 -9.17 27.12
CA LEU A 505 -2.75 -8.54 26.52
C LEU A 505 -1.46 -9.33 26.80
N VAL A 506 -1.32 -9.89 28.01
CA VAL A 506 -0.22 -10.81 28.38
C VAL A 506 -0.38 -12.15 27.64
N GLY A 507 -1.62 -12.47 27.25
CA GLY A 507 -1.97 -13.68 26.51
C GLY A 507 -2.25 -14.88 27.41
N THR A 508 -2.57 -14.64 28.69
CA THR A 508 -2.97 -15.69 29.65
C THR A 508 -4.43 -16.11 29.51
N VAL A 509 -5.25 -15.31 28.82
CA VAL A 509 -6.68 -15.57 28.62
C VAL A 509 -7.00 -15.36 27.13
N HIS A 510 -6.86 -16.40 26.31
CA HIS A 510 -7.46 -16.43 24.97
C HIS A 510 -8.73 -17.26 25.07
N SER A 511 -9.89 -16.63 24.91
CA SER A 511 -11.23 -17.20 25.15
C SER A 511 -11.64 -18.37 24.23
N GLY A 512 -10.70 -19.03 23.55
CA GLY A 512 -10.96 -20.14 22.63
C GLY A 512 -9.77 -21.06 22.34
N HIS A 513 -8.59 -20.81 22.92
CA HIS A 513 -7.45 -21.72 22.81
C HIS A 513 -6.81 -21.90 24.18
N GLU A 514 -7.01 -23.08 24.77
CA GLU A 514 -6.29 -23.57 25.95
C GLU A 514 -4.82 -23.84 25.58
N SER A 515 -4.06 -22.76 25.36
CA SER A 515 -2.62 -22.82 25.26
C SER A 515 -2.04 -22.53 26.64
N SER A 516 -1.45 -23.55 27.28
CA SER A 516 -0.70 -23.40 28.54
C SER A 516 0.62 -22.62 28.37
N THR A 517 0.97 -22.22 27.14
CA THR A 517 2.16 -21.41 26.87
C THR A 517 1.84 -19.93 26.97
N ILE A 518 2.57 -19.22 27.84
CA ILE A 518 2.47 -17.76 27.98
C ILE A 518 3.18 -17.14 26.75
N PRO A 519 2.45 -16.48 25.84
CA PRO A 519 3.04 -15.99 24.59
C PRO A 519 3.94 -14.77 24.82
N ASN A 520 3.78 -14.06 25.94
CA ASN A 520 4.57 -12.88 26.26
C ASN A 520 5.14 -12.93 27.68
N ILE A 521 6.30 -13.58 27.81
CA ILE A 521 7.03 -13.76 29.08
C ILE A 521 7.43 -12.42 29.72
N THR A 522 7.70 -11.38 28.93
CA THR A 522 8.10 -10.07 29.48
C THR A 522 6.91 -9.28 30.03
N ALA A 523 5.71 -9.54 29.51
CA ALA A 523 4.48 -8.90 29.97
C ALA A 523 3.85 -9.60 31.18
N PHE A 524 4.08 -10.91 31.33
CA PHE A 524 3.71 -11.70 32.51
C PHE A 524 4.64 -11.36 33.68
#